data_AF-A0A1V5C3B1-F1
#
_entry.id   AF-A0A1V5C3B1-F1
#
_cell.length_a   1.000
_cell.length_b   1.000
_cell.length_c   1.000
_cell.angle_alpha   90.00
_cell.angle_beta   90.00
_cell.angle_gamma   90.00
#
_symmetry.space_group_name_H-M   'P 1'
#
loop_
_entity.id
_entity.type
_entity.pdbx_description
1 polymer ?
#
loop_
_entity_poly.entity_id
_entity_poly.type
_entity_poly.pdbx_seq_one_letter_code
_entity_poly.pdbx_strand_id
1 'polypeptide(L)'
;MFVEVFFIHRLILPFDSPTAAFSITLVAILLSSGFGSMLSGYLEDKNLFRAMILAPLAITACLIFFERIGQSAYAFAPLIPLGVMLGFFFPTGMRFLTAQDDGSVPLAYAFNGAASIIAAPLASVIGVAWGLKVLLYASAILYCIALLIVRGRLLGRPAS
;
A
#
# COMPACT_ATOMS: atom_id res chain seq x y z
N MET A 1 -2.39 -3.93 -3.83
CA MET A 1 -2.42 -5.26 -4.46
C MET A 1 -1.29 -6.18 -4.01
N PHE A 2 0.00 -5.96 -4.30
CA PHE A 2 1.03 -6.96 -3.91
C PHE A 2 1.13 -7.23 -2.40
N VAL A 3 1.11 -6.18 -1.57
CA VAL A 3 1.05 -6.32 -0.10
C VAL A 3 -0.23 -7.03 0.35
N GLU A 4 -1.34 -6.73 -0.31
CA GLU A 4 -2.64 -7.33 -0.02
C GLU A 4 -2.64 -8.83 -0.32
N VAL A 5 -2.18 -9.25 -1.50
CA VAL A 5 -2.03 -10.67 -1.87
C VAL A 5 -1.04 -11.37 -0.94
N PHE A 6 0.05 -10.71 -0.54
CA PHE A 6 0.96 -11.25 0.48
C PHE A 6 0.22 -11.59 1.78
N PHE A 7 -0.59 -10.67 2.32
CA PHE A 7 -1.33 -10.91 3.55
C PHE A 7 -2.45 -11.94 3.36
N ILE A 8 -3.16 -11.93 2.23
CA ILE A 8 -4.17 -12.96 1.92
C ILE A 8 -3.54 -14.34 2.03
N HIS A 9 -2.44 -14.59 1.32
CA HIS A 9 -1.74 -15.89 1.37
C HIS A 9 -1.21 -16.21 2.76
N ARG A 10 -0.63 -15.23 3.47
CA ARG A 10 -0.02 -15.46 4.79
C ARG A 10 -1.04 -15.70 5.89
N LEU A 11 -2.24 -15.11 5.78
CA LEU A 11 -3.33 -15.23 6.76
C LEU A 11 -4.16 -16.51 6.58
N ILE A 12 -3.99 -17.27 5.49
CA ILE A 12 -4.59 -18.61 5.37
C ILE A 12 -4.13 -19.51 6.52
N LEU A 13 -2.85 -19.43 6.91
CA LEU A 13 -2.27 -20.28 7.95
C LEU A 13 -2.93 -20.12 9.33
N PRO A 14 -3.04 -18.90 9.93
CA PRO A 14 -3.65 -18.74 11.24
C PRO A 14 -5.18 -18.84 11.26
N PHE A 15 -5.86 -18.64 10.12
CA PHE A 15 -7.33 -18.65 10.05
C PHE A 15 -7.92 -19.91 9.42
N ASP A 16 -7.09 -20.80 8.88
CA ASP A 16 -7.45 -22.07 8.23
C ASP A 16 -8.55 -21.96 7.15
N SER A 17 -8.67 -20.77 6.54
CA SER A 17 -9.72 -20.47 5.58
C SER A 17 -9.31 -19.35 4.62
N PRO A 18 -9.25 -19.63 3.30
CA PRO A 18 -8.96 -18.61 2.28
C PRO A 18 -9.98 -17.48 2.25
N THR A 19 -11.26 -17.76 2.49
CA THR A 19 -12.32 -16.74 2.48
C THR A 19 -12.23 -15.83 3.69
N ALA A 20 -11.87 -16.37 4.86
CA ALA A 20 -11.61 -15.58 6.06
C ALA A 20 -10.37 -14.69 5.88
N ALA A 21 -9.26 -15.24 5.40
CA ALA A 21 -8.03 -14.50 5.14
C ALA A 21 -8.25 -13.34 4.16
N PHE A 22 -8.99 -13.59 3.07
CA PHE A 22 -9.38 -12.57 2.11
C PHE A 22 -10.22 -11.45 2.72
N SER A 23 -11.32 -11.81 3.38
CA SER A 23 -12.25 -10.84 3.98
C SER A 23 -11.57 -9.99 5.04
N ILE A 24 -10.79 -10.59 5.94
CA ILE A 24 -10.06 -9.88 7.00
C ILE A 24 -9.02 -8.95 6.39
N THR A 25 -8.25 -9.41 5.40
CA THR A 25 -7.24 -8.57 4.73
C THR A 25 -7.89 -7.35 4.09
N LEU A 26 -8.98 -7.55 3.34
CA LEU A 26 -9.69 -6.47 2.67
C LEU A 26 -10.28 -5.47 3.66
N VAL A 27 -11.01 -5.95 4.68
CA VAL A 27 -11.61 -5.06 5.68
C VAL A 27 -10.53 -4.26 6.40
N ALA A 28 -9.45 -4.92 6.84
CA ALA A 28 -8.36 -4.26 7.53
C ALA A 28 -7.67 -3.20 6.65
N ILE A 29 -7.33 -3.54 5.40
CA ILE A 29 -6.61 -2.63 4.52
C ILE A 29 -7.49 -1.49 4.01
N LEU A 30 -8.78 -1.74 3.71
CA LEU A 30 -9.70 -0.71 3.23
C LEU A 30 -10.05 0.30 4.33
N LEU A 31 -10.36 -0.17 5.55
CA LEU A 31 -10.65 0.73 6.67
C LEU A 31 -9.41 1.56 7.04
N SER A 32 -8.25 0.93 7.16
CA SER A 32 -7.01 1.64 7.52
C SER A 32 -6.53 2.59 6.42
N SER A 33 -6.58 2.20 5.14
CA SER A 33 -6.22 3.09 4.03
C SER A 33 -7.22 4.22 3.81
N GLY A 34 -8.51 3.99 4.05
CA GLY A 34 -9.52 5.04 4.09
C GLY A 34 -9.19 6.07 5.17
N PHE A 35 -8.82 5.61 6.37
CA PHE A 35 -8.39 6.48 7.46
C PHE A 35 -7.12 7.27 7.11
N GLY A 36 -6.10 6.62 6.54
CA GLY A 36 -4.88 7.27 6.07
C GLY A 36 -5.15 8.31 4.98
N SER A 37 -6.03 7.99 4.03
CA SER A 37 -6.44 8.93 2.99
C SER A 37 -7.08 10.18 3.57
N MET A 38 -7.98 10.03 4.56
CA MET A 38 -8.59 11.15 5.26
C MET A 38 -7.54 11.97 6.03
N LEU A 39 -6.60 11.30 6.71
CA LEU A 39 -5.55 11.96 7.49
C LEU A 39 -4.57 12.76 6.61
N SER A 40 -4.36 12.35 5.34
CA SER A 40 -3.59 13.14 4.36
C SER A 40 -4.20 14.51 4.07
N GLY A 41 -5.52 14.66 4.31
CA GLY A 41 -6.28 15.91 4.29
C GLY A 41 -5.73 16.98 5.23
N TYR A 42 -5.30 16.54 6.41
CA TYR A 42 -4.98 17.41 7.55
C TYR A 42 -3.48 17.62 7.75
N LEU A 43 -2.63 16.92 6.99
CA LEU A 43 -1.18 17.01 7.11
C LEU A 43 -0.60 18.03 6.10
N GLU A 44 0.29 18.88 6.58
CA GLU A 44 1.12 19.73 5.72
C GLU A 44 2.05 18.89 4.81
N ASP A 45 2.38 19.40 3.63
CA ASP A 45 3.15 18.69 2.59
C ASP A 45 4.47 18.07 3.11
N LYS A 46 5.18 18.76 4.03
CA LYS A 46 6.42 18.23 4.65
C LYS A 46 6.16 17.04 5.57
N ASN A 47 5.12 17.12 6.40
CA ASN A 47 4.77 16.05 7.34
C ASN A 47 4.12 14.87 6.61
N LEU A 48 3.34 15.15 5.57
CA LEU A 48 2.80 14.14 4.66
C LEU A 48 3.93 13.36 3.98
N PHE A 49 4.94 14.04 3.42
CA PHE A 49 6.08 13.35 2.81
C PHE A 49 6.83 12.45 3.82
N ARG A 50 7.07 12.95 5.05
CA ARG A 50 7.67 12.13 6.13
C ARG A 50 6.82 10.91 6.46
N ALA A 51 5.50 11.06 6.54
CA ALA A 51 4.59 9.95 6.79
C ALA A 51 4.59 8.93 5.65
N MET A 52 4.68 9.38 4.40
CA MET A 52 4.78 8.49 3.23
C MET A 52 6.11 7.71 3.20
N ILE A 53 7.22 8.27 3.70
CA ILE A 53 8.50 7.54 3.84
C ILE A 53 8.38 6.34 4.77
N LEU A 54 7.45 6.36 5.72
CA LEU A 54 7.24 5.25 6.63
C LEU A 54 6.64 4.02 5.92
N ALA A 55 5.97 4.17 4.78
CA ALA A 55 5.38 3.05 4.04
C ALA A 55 6.42 1.99 3.60
N PRO A 56 7.48 2.32 2.82
CA PRO A 56 8.51 1.34 2.46
C PRO A 56 9.27 0.81 3.69
N LEU A 57 9.42 1.62 4.75
CA LEU A 57 10.04 1.16 5.99
C LEU A 57 9.17 0.09 6.69
N ALA A 58 7.86 0.30 6.76
CA ALA A 58 6.90 -0.65 7.31
C ALA A 58 6.86 -1.95 6.48
N ILE A 59 6.88 -1.85 5.15
CA ILE A 59 6.99 -3.03 4.27
C ILE A 59 8.30 -3.79 4.54
N THR A 60 9.41 -3.07 4.73
CA THR A 60 10.71 -3.67 5.08
C THR A 60 10.68 -4.32 6.46
N ALA A 61 9.98 -3.74 7.44
CA ALA A 61 9.76 -4.38 8.72
C ALA A 61 8.97 -5.70 8.58
N CYS A 62 7.98 -5.76 7.68
CA CYS A 62 7.28 -7.01 7.37
C CYS A 62 8.22 -8.09 6.79
N LEU A 63 9.27 -7.72 6.06
CA LEU A 63 10.30 -8.66 5.61
C LEU A 63 11.12 -9.21 6.78
N ILE A 64 11.53 -8.34 7.71
CA ILE A 64 12.32 -8.73 8.90
C ILE A 64 11.52 -9.65 9.81
N PHE A 65 10.24 -9.33 10.04
CA PHE A 65 9.36 -10.12 10.90
C PHE A 65 8.57 -11.19 10.14
N PHE A 66 8.93 -11.49 8.88
CA PHE A 66 8.19 -12.39 8.00
C PHE A 66 7.82 -13.71 8.66
N GLU A 67 8.79 -14.35 9.33
CA GLU A 67 8.57 -15.66 9.95
C GLU A 67 7.53 -15.61 11.07
N ARG A 68 7.39 -14.48 11.78
CA ARG A 68 6.41 -14.28 12.86
C ARG A 68 5.02 -13.93 12.35
N ILE A 69 4.93 -13.29 11.18
CA ILE A 69 3.64 -12.99 10.55
C ILE A 69 2.99 -14.32 10.19
N GLY A 70 1.75 -14.56 10.62
CA GLY A 70 1.01 -15.81 10.35
C GLY A 70 1.07 -16.85 11.47
N GLN A 71 1.79 -16.59 12.57
CA GLN A 71 1.84 -17.51 13.73
C GLN A 71 0.75 -17.26 14.79
N SER A 72 -0.07 -16.24 14.61
CA SER A 72 -1.04 -15.78 15.62
C SER A 72 -2.33 -15.31 14.94
N ALA A 73 -3.45 -15.38 15.67
CA ALA A 73 -4.73 -14.80 15.27
C ALA A 73 -4.65 -13.29 15.00
N TYR A 74 -3.66 -12.59 15.58
CA TYR A 74 -3.42 -11.16 15.36
C TYR A 74 -2.46 -10.88 14.20
N ALA A 75 -2.18 -11.85 13.33
CA ALA A 75 -1.29 -11.67 12.19
C ALA A 75 -1.77 -10.60 11.19
N PHE A 76 -3.03 -10.18 11.26
CA PHE A 76 -3.56 -9.06 10.48
C PHE A 76 -3.20 -7.69 11.05
N ALA A 77 -2.81 -7.57 12.33
CA ALA A 77 -2.55 -6.29 12.98
C ALA A 77 -1.55 -5.39 12.24
N PRO A 78 -0.46 -5.91 11.62
CA PRO A 78 0.46 -5.08 10.82
C PRO A 78 -0.21 -4.41 9.60
N LEU A 79 -1.33 -4.93 9.09
CA LEU A 79 -2.08 -4.28 8.00
C LEU A 79 -2.65 -2.93 8.42
N ILE A 80 -2.93 -2.70 9.70
CA ILE A 80 -3.54 -1.45 10.17
C ILE A 80 -2.60 -0.27 9.97
N PRO A 81 -1.40 -0.21 10.60
CA PRO A 81 -0.48 0.90 10.38
C PRO A 81 -0.01 0.96 8.92
N LEU A 82 0.19 -0.19 8.29
CA LEU A 82 0.63 -0.26 6.90
C LEU A 82 -0.43 0.32 5.95
N GLY A 83 -1.69 -0.07 6.08
CA GLY A 83 -2.78 0.43 5.27
C GLY A 83 -3.00 1.93 5.45
N VAL A 84 -2.88 2.47 6.67
CA VAL A 84 -2.88 3.94 6.90
C VAL A 84 -1.77 4.61 6.08
N MET A 85 -0.54 4.08 6.15
CA MET A 85 0.59 4.64 5.39
C MET A 85 0.40 4.53 3.87
N LEU A 86 -0.13 3.41 3.38
CA LEU A 86 -0.44 3.24 1.96
C LEU A 86 -1.56 4.18 1.51
N GLY A 87 -2.52 4.48 2.40
CA GLY A 87 -3.63 5.38 2.16
C GLY A 87 -3.24 6.82 1.83
N PHE A 88 -2.02 7.25 2.17
CA PHE A 88 -1.52 8.57 1.81
C PHE A 88 -1.22 8.73 0.31
N PHE A 89 -0.86 7.67 -0.39
CA PHE A 89 -0.33 7.77 -1.76
C PHE A 89 -1.37 8.18 -2.79
N PHE A 90 -2.59 7.63 -2.68
CA PHE A 90 -3.67 7.92 -3.63
C PHE A 90 -4.12 9.40 -3.62
N PRO A 91 -4.56 9.99 -2.48
CA PRO A 91 -4.96 11.40 -2.45
C PRO A 91 -3.80 12.34 -2.80
N THR A 92 -2.57 12.00 -2.41
CA THR A 92 -1.38 12.77 -2.77
C THR A 92 -1.13 12.77 -4.27
N GLY A 93 -1.24 11.62 -4.94
CA GLY A 93 -1.16 11.51 -6.39
C GLY A 93 -2.26 12.31 -7.10
N MET A 94 -3.50 12.23 -6.59
CA MET A 94 -4.64 12.98 -7.13
C MET A 94 -4.43 14.49 -7.05
N ARG A 95 -3.95 15.02 -5.91
CA ARG A 95 -3.61 16.44 -5.75
C ARG A 95 -2.57 16.93 -6.76
N PHE A 96 -1.64 16.06 -7.19
CA PHE A 96 -0.66 16.45 -8.22
C PHE A 96 -1.24 16.44 -9.63
N LEU A 97 -2.15 15.52 -9.89
CA LEU A 97 -2.77 15.37 -11.19
C LEU A 97 -3.68 16.57 -11.47
N THR A 98 -4.57 16.89 -10.53
CA THR A 98 -5.49 18.03 -10.64
C THR A 98 -4.79 19.39 -10.60
N ALA A 99 -3.60 19.47 -9.99
CA ALA A 99 -2.79 20.69 -10.03
C ALA A 99 -2.16 20.97 -11.40
N GLN A 100 -2.08 19.98 -12.31
CA GLN A 100 -1.56 20.17 -13.67
C GLN A 100 -2.68 20.27 -14.70
N ASP A 101 -3.62 19.33 -14.67
CA ASP A 101 -4.75 19.25 -15.60
C ASP A 101 -5.81 18.25 -15.08
N ASP A 102 -7.04 18.70 -14.92
CA ASP A 102 -8.16 17.85 -14.50
C ASP A 102 -8.52 16.79 -15.56
N GLY A 103 -8.17 17.02 -16.83
CA GLY A 103 -8.39 16.08 -17.94
C GLY A 103 -7.65 14.74 -17.77
N SER A 104 -6.63 14.69 -16.92
CA SER A 104 -5.84 13.48 -16.67
C SER A 104 -6.45 12.54 -15.62
N VAL A 105 -7.43 13.01 -14.83
CA VAL A 105 -8.06 12.23 -13.75
C VAL A 105 -8.71 10.93 -14.24
N PRO A 106 -9.55 10.92 -15.29
CA PRO A 106 -10.16 9.68 -15.79
C PRO A 106 -9.11 8.64 -16.22
N LEU A 107 -8.02 9.09 -16.83
CA LEU A 107 -6.93 8.22 -17.26
C LEU A 107 -6.20 7.58 -16.08
N ALA A 108 -5.98 8.32 -14.99
CA ALA A 108 -5.38 7.78 -13.77
C ALA A 108 -6.26 6.70 -13.12
N TYR A 109 -7.58 6.88 -13.09
CA TYR A 109 -8.51 5.84 -12.65
C TYR A 109 -8.49 4.62 -13.58
N ALA A 110 -8.41 4.82 -14.89
CA ALA A 110 -8.30 3.73 -15.86
C ALA A 110 -7.03 2.89 -15.63
N PHE A 111 -5.87 3.53 -15.46
CA PHE A 111 -4.62 2.84 -15.13
C PHE A 111 -4.67 2.14 -13.76
N ASN A 112 -5.27 2.76 -12.75
CA ASN A 112 -5.43 2.14 -11.43
C ASN A 112 -6.29 0.88 -11.48
N GLY A 113 -7.41 0.93 -12.23
CA GLY A 113 -8.28 -0.22 -12.47
C GLY A 113 -7.57 -1.34 -13.22
N ALA A 114 -6.93 -1.04 -14.34
CA ALA A 114 -6.17 -2.01 -15.13
C ALA A 114 -5.03 -2.65 -14.32
N ALA A 115 -4.26 -1.85 -13.58
CA ALA A 115 -3.19 -2.34 -12.72
C ALA A 115 -3.71 -3.25 -11.62
N SER A 116 -4.86 -2.95 -11.02
CA SER A 116 -5.44 -3.78 -9.95
C SER A 116 -5.90 -5.15 -10.45
N ILE A 117 -6.50 -5.20 -11.65
CA ILE A 117 -6.92 -6.45 -12.31
C ILE A 117 -5.70 -7.33 -12.62
N ILE A 118 -4.62 -6.75 -13.16
CA ILE A 118 -3.41 -7.51 -13.55
C ILE A 118 -2.60 -7.91 -12.31
N ALA A 119 -2.47 -7.03 -11.33
CA ALA A 119 -1.58 -7.23 -10.19
C ALA A 119 -2.02 -8.39 -9.28
N ALA A 120 -3.32 -8.62 -9.09
CA ALA A 120 -3.81 -9.68 -8.21
C ALA A 120 -3.42 -11.10 -8.67
N PRO A 121 -3.74 -11.54 -9.91
CA PRO A 121 -3.31 -12.85 -10.40
C PRO A 121 -1.79 -12.92 -10.57
N LEU A 122 -1.15 -11.84 -11.04
CA LEU A 122 0.32 -11.79 -11.17
C LEU A 122 1.01 -12.00 -9.82
N ALA A 123 0.54 -11.34 -8.76
CA ALA A 123 1.06 -11.50 -7.41
C ALA A 123 0.87 -12.93 -6.90
N SER A 124 -0.27 -13.55 -7.18
CA SER A 124 -0.52 -14.94 -6.77
C SER A 124 0.47 -15.90 -7.46
N VAL A 125 0.66 -15.75 -8.78
CA VAL A 125 1.63 -16.56 -9.55
C VAL A 125 3.05 -16.35 -9.03
N ILE A 126 3.47 -15.10 -8.82
CA ILE A 126 4.79 -14.77 -8.26
C ILE A 126 4.95 -15.36 -6.85
N GLY A 127 3.93 -15.22 -6.01
CA GLY A 127 3.94 -15.70 -4.63
C GLY A 127 4.10 -17.22 -4.54
N VAL A 128 3.45 -17.96 -5.44
CA VAL A 128 3.56 -19.42 -5.53
C VAL A 128 4.88 -19.87 -6.18
N ALA A 129 5.32 -19.19 -7.25
CA ALA A 129 6.50 -19.61 -8.02
C ALA A 129 7.84 -19.21 -7.37
N TRP A 130 7.91 -18.01 -6.78
CA TRP A 130 9.15 -17.44 -6.22
C TRP A 130 9.05 -17.11 -4.73
N GLY A 131 7.90 -17.36 -4.12
CA GLY A 131 7.67 -17.14 -2.69
C GLY A 131 7.13 -15.75 -2.35
N LEU A 132 6.44 -15.69 -1.21
CA LEU A 132 5.74 -14.48 -0.74
C LEU A 132 6.66 -13.29 -0.43
N LYS A 133 7.94 -13.53 -0.10
CA LYS A 133 8.91 -12.44 0.17
C LYS A 133 9.13 -11.54 -1.06
N VAL A 134 9.04 -12.09 -2.28
CA VAL A 134 9.20 -11.33 -3.53
C VAL A 134 8.13 -10.26 -3.67
N LEU A 135 6.90 -10.52 -3.22
CA LEU A 135 5.81 -9.54 -3.24
C LEU A 135 6.12 -8.32 -2.36
N LEU A 136 6.72 -8.54 -1.20
CA LEU A 136 7.13 -7.46 -0.29
C LEU A 136 8.30 -6.65 -0.87
N TYR A 137 9.31 -7.31 -1.45
CA TYR A 137 10.40 -6.60 -2.14
C TYR A 137 9.89 -5.73 -3.29
N ALA A 138 9.07 -6.30 -4.17
CA ALA A 138 8.46 -5.57 -5.28
C ALA A 138 7.60 -4.39 -4.79
N SER A 139 6.82 -4.60 -3.72
CA SER A 139 6.03 -3.53 -3.11
C SER A 139 6.92 -2.40 -2.57
N ALA A 140 7.97 -2.72 -1.81
CA ALA A 140 8.90 -1.73 -1.28
C ALA A 140 9.55 -0.91 -2.41
N ILE A 141 9.99 -1.56 -3.49
CA ILE A 141 10.58 -0.88 -4.66
C ILE A 141 9.56 0.05 -5.31
N LEU A 142 8.34 -0.41 -5.56
CA LEU A 142 7.29 0.42 -6.17
C LEU A 142 6.94 1.64 -5.33
N TYR A 143 6.83 1.49 -4.01
CA TYR A 143 6.57 2.62 -3.10
C TYR A 143 7.77 3.58 -2.99
N CYS A 144 9.00 3.07 -3.05
CA CYS A 144 10.20 3.91 -3.15
C CYS A 144 10.20 4.72 -4.45
N ILE A 145 9.87 4.11 -5.59
CA ILE A 145 9.76 4.81 -6.88
C ILE A 145 8.69 5.91 -6.79
N ALA A 146 7.52 5.60 -6.23
CA ALA A 146 6.46 6.58 -6.03
C ALA A 146 6.93 7.76 -5.16
N LEU A 147 7.65 7.50 -4.06
CA LEU A 147 8.24 8.55 -3.22
C LEU A 147 9.24 9.41 -3.98
N LEU A 148 10.09 8.84 -4.82
CA LEU A 148 11.07 9.60 -5.61
C LEU A 148 10.38 10.54 -6.61
N ILE A 149 9.31 10.08 -7.25
CA ILE A 149 8.50 10.90 -8.17
C ILE A 149 7.85 12.06 -7.43
N VAL A 150 7.33 11.81 -6.22
CA VAL A 150 6.60 12.79 -5.42
C VAL A 150 7.53 13.77 -4.68
N ARG A 151 8.75 13.35 -4.32
CA ARG A 151 9.73 14.13 -3.55
C ARG A 151 9.96 15.52 -4.11
N GLY A 152 10.22 15.61 -5.42
CA GLY A 152 10.52 16.88 -6.08
C GLY A 152 9.33 17.87 -6.08
N ARG A 153 8.11 17.36 -5.92
CA ARG A 153 6.89 18.17 -5.96
C ARG A 153 6.41 18.61 -4.58
N LEU A 154 6.49 17.76 -3.55
CA LEU A 154 6.12 18.14 -2.17
C LEU A 154 7.15 19.07 -1.51
N LEU A 155 8.44 18.85 -1.76
CA LEU A 155 9.49 19.67 -1.15
C LEU A 155 9.72 21.00 -1.89
N GLY A 156 9.23 21.13 -3.12
CA GLY A 156 9.36 22.34 -3.94
C GLY A 156 8.24 23.37 -3.75
N ARG A 157 7.19 23.06 -2.98
CA ARG A 157 6.12 24.02 -2.67
C ARG A 157 6.57 24.94 -1.53
N PRO A 158 6.50 26.28 -1.70
CA PRO A 158 6.77 27.20 -0.59
C PRO A 158 5.77 26.90 0.54
N ALA A 159 6.26 26.90 1.78
CA ALA A 159 5.39 26.76 2.94
C ALA A 159 4.42 27.95 2.93
N SER A 160 3.13 27.66 2.73
CA SER A 160 2.03 28.62 2.83
C SER A 160 1.89 29.13 4.26
#